data_AF-A0A941ZDR8-F1
#
_entry.id   AF-A0A941ZDR8-F1
#
_cell.length_a   1.000
_cell.length_b   1.000
_cell.length_c   1.000
_cell.angle_alpha   90.00
_cell.angle_beta   90.00
_cell.angle_gamma   90.00
#
_symmetry.space_group_name_H-M   'P 1'
#
loop_
_entity.id
_entity.type
_entity.pdbx_description
1 polymer ?
#
loop_
_entity_poly.entity_id
_entity_poly.type
_entity_poly.pdbx_seq_one_letter_code
_entity_poly.pdbx_strand_id
1 'polypeptide(L)'
;MIINIKSRKVVVLLFCTIILLCVSFDANSQQHSQVKNQLQEKSPVEANLSDKKASAPSAPVMLGGEKLFFVRGVMTTTAEKRAQDISGRINKLAQDLTISTGSITTRDDDVFTSIIAGDQIIMALLDSDAHYEGRTRQELARELAEEIKTAVDTYRVNYSRKSIIFGAAYALAATLVLVLLFIFIARLFRRVYNRIEIKYRAKIHPISIKSVKILEEQQVWSFISFIIRLMRFVLILIIVYLYLHFVLISFPWTRPYAGKVFSYVLAPLGMIAEGIIKEIPNLLFIAVLIVITRLFLKFMHMFFGQIEQGTIKFQAFYQEWAKPTDRLLTILVIAFAAVVAFPYIPGSESPAFKGVSIFIGILFSLGSQSAIANFIAGIIVNYR
;
A
#
# COMPACT_ATOMS: atom_id res chain seq x y z
N MET A 1 9.67 42.59 10.58
CA MET A 1 8.62 41.95 9.75
C MET A 1 9.13 41.66 8.34
N ILE A 2 10.17 40.84 8.16
CA ILE A 2 10.61 40.37 6.83
C ILE A 2 11.05 38.91 7.01
N ILE A 3 10.05 38.03 7.05
CA ILE A 3 10.25 36.58 7.07
C ILE A 3 10.51 36.17 5.63
N ASN A 4 11.65 35.51 5.40
CA ASN A 4 12.06 35.02 4.09
C ASN A 4 11.06 33.94 3.59
N ILE A 5 9.99 34.41 2.93
CA ILE A 5 8.89 33.65 2.30
C ILE A 5 9.42 32.59 1.33
N LYS A 6 10.62 32.79 0.80
CA LYS A 6 11.28 31.88 -0.16
C LYS A 6 11.52 30.49 0.44
N SER A 7 11.87 30.37 1.71
CA SER A 7 12.16 29.06 2.33
C SER A 7 10.92 28.22 2.60
N ARG A 8 9.80 28.83 3.02
CA ARG A 8 8.54 28.10 3.25
C ARG A 8 7.90 27.66 1.94
N LYS A 9 7.90 28.54 0.93
CA LYS A 9 7.42 28.21 -0.41
C LYS A 9 8.22 27.06 -1.01
N VAL A 10 9.55 27.03 -0.85
CA VAL A 10 10.40 25.94 -1.38
C VAL A 10 10.12 24.59 -0.72
N VAL A 11 9.87 24.52 0.59
CA VAL A 11 9.51 23.24 1.26
C VAL A 11 8.16 22.73 0.80
N VAL A 12 7.16 23.62 0.75
CA VAL A 12 5.80 23.27 0.32
C VAL A 12 5.79 22.93 -1.17
N LEU A 13 6.53 23.66 -2.01
CA LEU A 13 6.70 23.33 -3.43
C LEU A 13 7.39 21.99 -3.61
N LEU A 14 8.48 21.69 -2.89
CA LEU A 14 9.16 20.39 -3.01
C LEU A 14 8.27 19.24 -2.55
N PHE A 15 7.55 19.40 -1.44
CA PHE A 15 6.62 18.39 -0.94
C PHE A 15 5.44 18.19 -1.90
N CYS A 16 4.86 19.29 -2.42
CA CYS A 16 3.83 19.24 -3.45
C CYS A 16 4.36 18.64 -4.75
N THR A 17 5.59 18.96 -5.21
CA THR A 17 6.14 18.39 -6.46
C THR A 17 6.51 16.93 -6.30
N ILE A 18 6.94 16.49 -5.12
CA ILE A 18 7.20 15.06 -4.84
C ILE A 18 5.88 14.29 -4.75
N ILE A 19 4.85 14.86 -4.11
CA ILE A 19 3.49 14.28 -4.12
C ILE A 19 2.93 14.27 -5.54
N LEU A 20 3.08 15.34 -6.31
CA LEU A 20 2.63 15.42 -7.70
C LEU A 20 3.37 14.39 -8.58
N LEU A 21 4.69 14.23 -8.39
CA LEU A 21 5.48 13.22 -9.08
C LEU A 21 5.05 11.80 -8.71
N CYS A 22 4.74 11.53 -7.44
CA CYS A 22 4.20 10.23 -7.01
C CYS A 22 2.81 9.97 -7.60
N VAL A 23 1.91 10.97 -7.61
CA VAL A 23 0.55 10.85 -8.16
C VAL A 23 0.57 10.73 -9.69
N SER A 24 1.45 11.47 -10.38
CA SER A 24 1.62 11.36 -11.83
C SER A 24 2.26 10.04 -12.25
N PHE A 25 3.16 9.48 -11.43
CA PHE A 25 3.74 8.16 -11.67
C PHE A 25 2.69 7.05 -11.49
N ASP A 26 1.81 7.18 -10.48
CA ASP A 26 0.69 6.27 -10.24
C ASP A 26 -0.37 6.35 -11.37
N ALA A 27 -0.71 7.56 -11.81
CA ALA A 27 -1.63 7.79 -12.93
C ALA A 27 -1.13 7.18 -14.25
N ASN A 28 0.17 7.24 -14.52
CA ASN A 28 0.75 6.62 -15.73
C ASN A 28 0.73 5.08 -15.66
N SER A 29 0.80 4.51 -14.45
CA SER A 29 0.69 3.04 -14.23
C SER A 29 -0.74 2.52 -14.35
N GLN A 30 -1.72 3.31 -13.91
CA GLN A 30 -3.15 3.04 -14.05
C GLN A 30 -3.59 3.11 -15.52
N GLN A 31 -3.04 4.04 -16.30
CA GLN A 31 -3.39 4.19 -17.72
C GLN A 31 -2.88 3.01 -18.56
N HIS A 32 -1.69 2.47 -18.27
CA HIS A 32 -1.22 1.22 -18.88
C HIS A 32 -2.03 -0.01 -18.47
N SER A 33 -2.61 -0.01 -17.27
CA SER A 33 -3.46 -1.11 -16.78
C SER A 33 -4.89 -1.04 -17.33
N GLN A 34 -5.46 0.16 -17.46
CA GLN A 34 -6.80 0.37 -18.06
C GLN A 34 -6.81 0.19 -19.58
N VAL A 35 -5.76 0.61 -20.31
CA VAL A 35 -5.66 0.33 -21.75
C VAL A 35 -5.52 -1.18 -22.01
N LYS A 36 -4.87 -1.92 -21.11
CA LYS A 36 -4.77 -3.39 -21.18
C LYS A 36 -6.10 -4.08 -20.84
N ASN A 37 -6.87 -3.53 -19.90
CA ASN A 37 -8.21 -4.05 -19.55
C ASN A 37 -9.27 -3.70 -20.61
N GLN A 38 -9.18 -2.53 -21.27
CA GLN A 38 -10.11 -2.15 -22.34
C GLN A 38 -9.82 -2.87 -23.67
N LEU A 39 -8.60 -3.34 -23.91
CA LEU A 39 -8.29 -4.25 -25.02
C LEU A 39 -8.74 -5.71 -24.76
N GLN A 40 -9.16 -6.04 -23.52
CA GLN A 40 -9.64 -7.38 -23.14
C GLN A 40 -11.17 -7.49 -23.07
N GLU A 41 -11.92 -6.41 -23.32
CA GLU A 41 -13.38 -6.45 -23.34
C GLU A 41 -13.89 -6.51 -24.79
N LYS A 42 -13.64 -7.65 -25.46
CA LYS A 42 -14.18 -7.94 -26.80
C LYS A 42 -14.96 -9.26 -26.77
N SER A 43 -16.26 -9.15 -27.06
CA SER A 43 -17.23 -10.17 -27.50
C SER A 43 -17.30 -11.53 -26.76
N PRO A 44 -18.50 -11.98 -26.29
CA PRO A 44 -18.71 -13.30 -25.66
C PRO A 44 -18.35 -14.54 -26.52
N VAL A 45 -17.93 -14.33 -27.77
CA VAL A 45 -17.52 -15.38 -28.69
C VAL A 45 -16.04 -15.79 -28.49
N GLU A 46 -15.18 -14.92 -27.94
CA GLU A 46 -13.76 -15.25 -27.67
C GLU A 46 -13.56 -15.98 -26.33
N ALA A 47 -14.49 -15.86 -25.38
CA ALA A 47 -14.43 -16.56 -24.09
C ALA A 47 -14.50 -18.10 -24.26
N ASN A 48 -15.23 -18.59 -25.27
CA ASN A 48 -15.30 -20.02 -25.57
C ASN A 48 -14.05 -20.58 -26.28
N LEU A 49 -13.13 -19.73 -26.76
CA LEU A 49 -11.84 -20.15 -27.35
C LEU A 49 -10.71 -20.16 -26.29
N SER A 50 -10.86 -19.39 -25.21
CA SER A 50 -9.95 -19.37 -24.06
C SER A 50 -10.01 -20.66 -23.24
N ASP A 51 -11.23 -21.15 -22.96
CA ASP A 51 -11.42 -22.33 -22.09
C ASP A 51 -11.04 -23.66 -22.76
N LYS A 52 -10.84 -23.69 -24.08
CA LYS A 52 -10.37 -24.87 -24.82
C LYS A 52 -8.84 -24.94 -24.99
N LYS A 53 -8.11 -23.85 -24.70
CA LYS A 53 -6.62 -23.82 -24.74
C LYS A 53 -5.98 -24.40 -23.46
N ALA A 54 -6.73 -24.63 -22.39
CA ALA A 54 -6.22 -24.91 -21.04
C ALA A 54 -5.88 -26.39 -20.72
N SER A 55 -5.91 -27.32 -21.69
CA SER A 55 -5.84 -28.77 -21.38
C SER A 55 -4.43 -29.39 -21.28
N ALA A 56 -3.35 -28.67 -21.60
CA ALA A 56 -1.99 -29.22 -21.51
C ALA A 56 -1.05 -28.30 -20.73
N PRO A 57 -0.17 -28.85 -19.86
CA PRO A 57 0.82 -28.06 -19.13
C PRO A 57 1.73 -27.30 -20.11
N SER A 58 1.93 -26.01 -19.83
CA SER A 58 2.76 -25.11 -20.62
C SER A 58 3.72 -24.35 -19.71
N ALA A 59 4.90 -24.03 -20.23
CA ALA A 59 5.94 -23.33 -19.48
C ALA A 59 6.55 -22.20 -20.32
N PRO A 60 6.96 -21.08 -19.68
CA PRO A 60 7.47 -19.91 -20.38
C PRO A 60 8.93 -20.09 -20.83
N VAL A 61 9.22 -19.74 -22.08
CA VAL A 61 10.58 -19.57 -22.58
C VAL A 61 11.07 -18.17 -22.21
N MET A 62 12.27 -18.08 -21.64
CA MET A 62 12.82 -16.86 -21.04
C MET A 62 14.15 -16.48 -21.68
N LEU A 63 14.33 -15.18 -21.98
CA LEU A 63 15.61 -14.59 -22.40
C LEU A 63 15.89 -13.38 -21.50
N GLY A 64 17.03 -13.37 -20.81
CA GLY A 64 17.42 -12.24 -19.96
C GLY A 64 16.44 -11.90 -18.82
N GLY A 65 15.61 -12.85 -18.39
CA GLY A 65 14.58 -12.65 -17.37
C GLY A 65 13.23 -12.14 -17.90
N GLU A 66 13.12 -11.90 -19.21
CA GLU A 66 11.86 -11.58 -19.90
C GLU A 66 11.26 -12.83 -20.54
N LYS A 67 9.93 -12.92 -20.48
CA LYS A 67 9.18 -14.00 -21.14
C LYS A 67 9.04 -13.69 -22.62
N LEU A 68 9.41 -14.64 -23.46
CA LEU A 68 9.13 -14.62 -24.90
C LEU A 68 7.72 -15.21 -25.12
N PHE A 69 7.66 -16.53 -25.30
CA PHE A 69 6.44 -17.29 -25.57
C PHE A 69 6.31 -18.49 -24.62
N PHE A 70 5.17 -19.18 -24.69
CA PHE A 70 4.93 -20.42 -23.96
C PHE A 70 5.20 -21.63 -24.86
N VAL A 71 5.76 -22.68 -24.29
CA VAL A 71 5.91 -23.99 -24.95
C VAL A 71 5.23 -25.07 -24.13
N ARG A 72 4.76 -26.11 -24.82
CA ARG A 72 4.09 -27.27 -24.21
C ARG A 72 5.03 -28.46 -24.13
N GLY A 73 4.70 -29.40 -23.25
CA GLY A 73 5.38 -30.69 -23.19
C GLY A 73 5.13 -31.50 -24.46
N VAL A 74 6.10 -32.35 -24.81
CA VAL A 74 5.99 -33.38 -25.86
C VAL A 74 6.13 -34.75 -25.20
N MET A 75 5.84 -35.84 -25.92
CA MET A 75 5.83 -37.19 -25.34
C MET A 75 7.12 -37.57 -24.58
N THR A 76 8.26 -36.98 -24.95
CA THR A 76 9.59 -37.25 -24.38
C THR A 76 10.08 -36.19 -23.38
N THR A 77 9.37 -35.08 -23.19
CA THR A 77 9.86 -33.98 -22.34
C THR A 77 8.74 -33.12 -21.78
N THR A 78 8.83 -32.76 -20.49
CA THR A 78 7.85 -31.89 -19.83
C THR A 78 7.91 -30.47 -20.38
N ALA A 79 6.83 -29.70 -20.21
CA ALA A 79 6.79 -28.32 -20.66
C ALA A 79 7.93 -27.50 -20.05
N GLU A 80 8.17 -27.65 -18.75
CA GLU A 80 9.22 -26.97 -17.99
C GLU A 80 10.61 -27.31 -18.51
N LYS A 81 10.88 -28.61 -18.74
CA LYS A 81 12.17 -29.06 -19.24
C LYS A 81 12.42 -28.56 -20.67
N ARG A 82 11.40 -28.62 -21.53
CA ARG A 82 11.45 -28.08 -22.90
C ARG A 82 11.74 -26.59 -22.88
N ALA A 83 11.00 -25.84 -22.06
CA ALA A 83 11.15 -24.40 -21.94
C ALA A 83 12.55 -24.02 -21.45
N GLN A 84 13.09 -24.77 -20.47
CA GLN A 84 14.44 -24.55 -19.96
C GLN A 84 15.51 -24.81 -21.02
N ASP A 85 15.40 -25.90 -21.78
CA ASP A 85 16.37 -26.26 -22.82
C ASP A 85 16.34 -25.27 -23.99
N ILE A 86 15.15 -24.85 -24.43
CA ILE A 86 14.98 -23.79 -25.46
C ILE A 86 15.54 -22.46 -24.95
N SER A 87 15.17 -22.05 -23.74
CA SER A 87 15.70 -20.83 -23.11
C SER A 87 17.23 -20.88 -23.03
N GLY A 88 17.82 -22.02 -22.68
CA GLY A 88 19.26 -22.22 -22.63
C GLY A 88 19.93 -22.01 -23.99
N ARG A 89 19.33 -22.53 -25.07
CA ARG A 89 19.83 -22.35 -26.44
C ARG A 89 19.70 -20.91 -26.92
N ILE A 90 18.56 -20.26 -26.67
CA ILE A 90 18.35 -18.84 -27.02
C ILE A 90 19.32 -17.94 -26.24
N ASN A 91 19.54 -18.20 -24.95
CA ASN A 91 20.53 -17.45 -24.16
C ASN A 91 21.96 -17.62 -24.70
N LYS A 92 22.36 -18.84 -25.10
CA LYS A 92 23.66 -19.07 -25.74
C LYS A 92 23.78 -18.32 -27.07
N LEU A 93 22.75 -18.39 -27.92
CA LEU A 93 22.68 -17.63 -29.17
C LEU A 93 22.77 -16.12 -28.93
N ALA A 94 22.09 -15.62 -27.90
CA ALA A 94 22.10 -14.20 -27.58
C ALA A 94 23.47 -13.70 -27.10
N GLN A 95 24.24 -14.56 -26.43
CA GLN A 95 25.59 -14.27 -25.96
C GLN A 95 26.66 -14.45 -27.05
N ASP A 96 26.45 -15.34 -28.01
CA ASP A 96 27.38 -15.59 -29.11
C ASP A 96 27.22 -14.57 -30.24
N LEU A 97 28.06 -13.53 -30.21
CA LEU A 97 28.06 -12.46 -31.22
C LEU A 97 28.59 -12.91 -32.59
N THR A 98 29.15 -14.12 -32.73
CA THR A 98 29.62 -14.62 -34.03
C THR A 98 28.46 -15.04 -34.94
N ILE A 99 27.32 -15.43 -34.35
CA ILE A 99 26.13 -15.83 -35.07
C ILE A 99 25.26 -14.58 -35.32
N SER A 100 25.06 -14.23 -36.58
CA SER A 100 24.18 -13.11 -36.96
C SER A 100 22.70 -13.45 -36.65
N THR A 101 21.93 -12.49 -36.14
CA THR A 101 20.48 -12.64 -35.94
C THR A 101 19.73 -12.83 -37.27
N GLY A 102 20.30 -12.36 -38.38
CA GLY A 102 19.80 -12.64 -39.73
C GLY A 102 19.95 -14.10 -40.17
N SER A 103 20.70 -14.94 -39.43
CA SER A 103 20.82 -16.38 -39.69
C SER A 103 19.70 -17.22 -39.05
N ILE A 104 18.82 -16.59 -38.26
CA ILE A 104 17.66 -17.26 -37.66
C ILE A 104 16.64 -17.52 -38.77
N THR A 105 16.46 -18.79 -39.12
CA THR A 105 15.60 -19.23 -40.22
C THR A 105 14.80 -20.47 -39.82
N THR A 106 13.72 -20.73 -40.55
CA THR A 106 12.89 -21.92 -40.37
C THR A 106 13.22 -22.95 -41.45
N ARG A 107 13.40 -24.21 -41.07
CA ARG A 107 13.50 -25.36 -41.98
C ARG A 107 12.31 -26.27 -41.73
N ASP A 108 11.57 -26.58 -42.79
CA ASP A 108 10.42 -27.47 -42.73
C ASP A 108 10.85 -28.88 -43.16
N ASP A 109 10.54 -29.86 -42.32
CA ASP A 109 10.72 -31.28 -42.57
C ASP A 109 9.35 -31.97 -42.50
N ASP A 110 9.21 -33.21 -42.97
CA ASP A 110 7.89 -33.87 -43.03
C ASP A 110 7.21 -33.98 -41.65
N VAL A 111 7.99 -34.16 -40.58
CA VAL A 111 7.50 -34.47 -39.23
C VAL A 111 7.53 -33.26 -38.28
N PHE A 112 8.39 -32.27 -38.55
CA PHE A 112 8.54 -31.10 -37.68
C PHE A 112 9.04 -29.88 -38.48
N THR A 113 8.80 -28.67 -37.97
CA THR A 113 9.46 -27.47 -38.49
C THR A 113 10.47 -27.00 -37.45
N SER A 114 11.74 -26.88 -37.83
CA SER A 114 12.82 -26.46 -36.95
C SER A 114 13.15 -24.97 -37.13
N ILE A 115 13.41 -24.28 -36.03
CA ILE A 115 14.00 -22.94 -36.00
C ILE A 115 15.49 -23.11 -35.76
N ILE A 116 16.30 -22.63 -36.69
CA ILE A 116 17.76 -22.81 -36.73
C ILE A 116 18.43 -21.44 -36.74
N ALA A 117 19.55 -21.30 -36.04
CA ALA A 117 20.44 -20.13 -36.12
C ALA A 117 21.84 -20.60 -36.48
N GLY A 118 22.30 -20.31 -37.71
CA GLY A 118 23.52 -20.90 -38.26
C GLY A 118 23.40 -22.43 -38.34
N ASP A 119 24.28 -23.14 -37.62
CA ASP A 119 24.28 -24.61 -37.54
C ASP A 119 23.54 -25.16 -36.30
N GLN A 120 22.96 -24.29 -35.46
CA GLN A 120 22.34 -24.68 -34.20
C GLN A 120 20.82 -24.72 -34.29
N ILE A 121 20.22 -25.87 -33.95
CA ILE A 121 18.77 -26.00 -33.82
C ILE A 121 18.34 -25.37 -32.49
N ILE A 122 17.54 -24.31 -32.55
CA ILE A 122 17.01 -23.60 -31.39
C ILE A 122 15.80 -24.34 -30.82
N MET A 123 14.84 -24.68 -31.68
CA MET A 123 13.67 -25.48 -31.31
C MET A 123 13.07 -26.20 -32.52
N ALA A 124 12.37 -27.30 -32.26
CA ALA A 124 11.53 -27.99 -33.23
C ALA A 124 10.07 -27.90 -32.79
N LEU A 125 9.20 -27.50 -33.72
CA LEU A 125 7.76 -27.44 -33.57
C LEU A 125 7.15 -28.71 -34.16
N LEU A 126 6.19 -29.29 -33.44
CA LEU A 126 5.37 -30.39 -33.93
C LEU A 126 3.95 -29.90 -34.26
N ASP A 127 3.18 -30.71 -34.98
CA ASP A 127 1.79 -30.38 -35.32
C ASP A 127 0.91 -30.19 -34.07
N SER A 128 1.25 -30.88 -32.97
CA SER A 128 0.62 -30.69 -31.67
C SER A 128 0.79 -29.27 -31.14
N ASP A 129 1.92 -28.61 -31.41
CA ASP A 129 2.15 -27.22 -30.98
C ASP A 129 1.29 -26.25 -31.79
N ALA A 130 1.19 -26.48 -33.10
CA ALA A 130 0.46 -25.63 -34.03
C ALA A 130 -1.07 -25.72 -33.87
N HIS A 131 -1.57 -26.94 -33.59
CA HIS A 131 -3.00 -27.20 -33.41
C HIS A 131 -3.60 -26.37 -32.26
N TYR A 132 -2.87 -26.15 -31.17
CA TYR A 132 -3.37 -25.35 -30.05
C TYR A 132 -3.40 -23.86 -30.34
N GLU A 133 -2.54 -23.35 -31.21
CA GLU A 133 -2.53 -21.95 -31.60
C GLU A 133 -3.44 -21.64 -32.81
N GLY A 134 -4.05 -22.67 -33.42
CA GLY A 134 -4.93 -22.51 -34.58
C GLY A 134 -4.17 -22.05 -35.84
N ARG A 135 -2.88 -22.36 -35.92
CA ARG A 135 -1.96 -21.97 -37.01
C ARG A 135 -1.42 -23.21 -37.71
N THR A 136 -0.87 -23.03 -38.91
CA THR A 136 -0.01 -24.06 -39.50
C THR A 136 1.34 -24.08 -38.78
N ARG A 137 2.02 -25.23 -38.81
CA ARG A 137 3.33 -25.40 -38.17
C ARG A 137 4.37 -24.44 -38.75
N GLN A 138 4.31 -24.20 -40.06
CA GLN A 138 5.20 -23.28 -40.77
C GLN A 138 4.92 -21.81 -40.42
N GLU A 139 3.65 -21.43 -40.30
CA GLU A 139 3.28 -20.08 -39.85
C GLU A 139 3.76 -19.81 -38.43
N LEU A 140 3.47 -20.74 -37.51
CA LEU A 140 3.89 -20.61 -36.11
C LEU A 140 5.42 -20.57 -35.99
N ALA A 141 6.14 -21.40 -36.76
CA ALA A 141 7.60 -21.39 -36.75
C ALA A 141 8.18 -20.05 -37.24
N ARG A 142 7.58 -19.43 -38.26
CA ARG A 142 8.03 -18.12 -38.77
C ARG A 142 7.77 -17.00 -37.76
N GLU A 143 6.59 -17.00 -37.15
CA GLU A 143 6.22 -16.02 -36.11
C GLU A 143 7.19 -16.10 -34.92
N LEU A 144 7.40 -17.32 -34.39
CA LEU A 144 8.34 -17.54 -33.29
C LEU A 144 9.79 -17.23 -33.69
N ALA A 145 10.20 -17.50 -34.94
CA ALA A 145 11.55 -17.17 -35.40
C ALA A 145 11.79 -15.65 -35.42
N GLU A 146 10.83 -14.86 -35.89
CA GLU A 146 10.90 -13.39 -35.85
C GLU A 146 10.82 -12.84 -34.42
N GLU A 147 10.02 -13.45 -33.54
CA GLU A 147 9.99 -13.10 -32.11
C GLU A 147 11.35 -13.36 -31.45
N ILE A 148 11.95 -14.53 -31.67
CA ILE A 148 13.29 -14.89 -31.15
C ILE A 148 14.34 -13.91 -31.70
N LYS A 149 14.30 -13.62 -33.00
CA LYS A 149 15.24 -12.69 -33.65
C LYS A 149 15.15 -11.29 -33.03
N THR A 150 13.93 -10.75 -32.93
CA THR A 150 13.68 -9.43 -32.31
C THR A 150 14.16 -9.41 -30.85
N ALA A 151 13.89 -10.48 -30.10
CA ALA A 151 14.30 -10.59 -28.71
C ALA A 151 15.81 -10.69 -28.55
N VAL A 152 16.50 -11.45 -29.40
CA VAL A 152 17.96 -11.58 -29.40
C VAL A 152 18.63 -10.26 -29.80
N ASP A 153 18.13 -9.57 -30.83
CA ASP A 153 18.62 -8.24 -31.22
C ASP A 153 18.46 -7.24 -30.07
N THR A 154 17.28 -7.21 -29.46
CA THR A 154 16.98 -6.37 -28.29
C THR A 154 17.90 -6.70 -27.12
N TYR A 155 18.14 -7.99 -26.85
CA TYR A 155 19.09 -8.43 -25.83
C TYR A 155 20.51 -7.93 -26.13
N ARG A 156 21.02 -8.12 -27.35
CA ARG A 156 22.38 -7.68 -27.71
C ARG A 156 22.56 -6.17 -27.62
N VAL A 157 21.55 -5.38 -28.00
CA VAL A 157 21.56 -3.91 -27.84
C VAL A 157 21.57 -3.53 -26.36
N ASN A 158 20.66 -4.11 -25.57
CA ASN A 158 20.52 -3.82 -24.15
C ASN A 158 21.74 -4.25 -23.31
N TYR A 159 22.41 -5.34 -23.68
CA TYR A 159 23.60 -5.87 -22.99
C TYR A 159 24.91 -5.47 -23.68
N SER A 160 24.86 -4.54 -24.64
CA SER A 160 26.06 -4.01 -25.29
C SER A 160 26.97 -3.28 -24.28
N ARG A 161 28.29 -3.28 -24.52
CA ARG A 161 29.26 -2.54 -23.68
C ARG A 161 28.89 -1.06 -23.54
N LYS A 162 28.35 -0.46 -24.61
CA LYS A 162 27.83 0.92 -24.61
C LYS A 162 26.71 1.07 -23.57
N SER A 163 25.72 0.19 -23.57
CA SER A 163 24.60 0.20 -22.61
C SER A 163 25.09 0.11 -21.16
N ILE A 164 26.06 -0.76 -20.88
CA ILE A 164 26.64 -0.91 -19.53
C ILE A 164 27.37 0.38 -19.09
N ILE A 165 28.14 1.01 -19.99
CA ILE A 165 28.84 2.27 -19.69
C ILE A 165 27.84 3.41 -19.44
N PHE A 166 26.81 3.53 -20.28
CA PHE A 166 25.75 4.52 -20.06
C PHE A 166 24.99 4.25 -18.75
N GLY A 167 24.68 2.99 -18.44
CA GLY A 167 24.07 2.60 -17.17
C GLY A 167 24.93 3.00 -15.96
N ALA A 168 26.24 2.78 -16.02
CA ALA A 168 27.18 3.21 -14.98
C ALA A 168 27.25 4.74 -14.85
N ALA A 169 27.24 5.47 -15.97
CA ALA A 169 27.22 6.94 -15.97
C ALA A 169 25.92 7.49 -15.36
N TYR A 170 24.77 6.92 -15.69
CA TYR A 170 23.48 7.28 -15.07
C TYR A 170 23.45 6.94 -13.59
N ALA A 171 24.00 5.79 -13.17
CA ALA A 171 24.10 5.44 -11.76
C ALA A 171 24.96 6.45 -10.99
N LEU A 172 26.14 6.82 -11.51
CA LEU A 172 27.00 7.85 -10.91
C LEU A 172 26.31 9.21 -10.81
N ALA A 173 25.62 9.64 -11.88
CA ALA A 173 24.86 10.88 -11.87
C ALA A 173 23.73 10.83 -10.82
N ALA A 174 23.01 9.71 -10.73
CA ALA A 174 21.96 9.51 -9.73
C ALA A 174 22.52 9.51 -8.29
N THR A 175 23.68 8.90 -8.06
CA THR A 175 24.36 8.95 -6.76
C THR A 175 24.76 10.38 -6.40
N LEU A 176 25.27 11.16 -7.36
CA LEU A 176 25.61 12.56 -7.13
C LEU A 176 24.36 13.38 -6.76
N VAL A 177 23.26 13.20 -7.48
CA VAL A 177 21.96 13.82 -7.18
C VAL A 177 21.47 13.41 -5.79
N LEU A 178 21.56 12.13 -5.42
CA LEU A 178 21.18 11.62 -4.11
C LEU A 178 21.96 12.34 -2.98
N VAL A 179 23.29 12.43 -3.12
CA VAL A 179 24.15 13.11 -2.14
C VAL A 179 23.77 14.59 -2.01
N LEU A 180 23.57 15.29 -3.13
CA LEU A 180 23.13 16.68 -3.14
C LEU A 180 21.76 16.85 -2.44
N LEU A 181 20.84 15.92 -2.67
CA LEU A 181 19.49 15.95 -2.12
C LEU A 181 19.50 15.65 -0.62
N PHE A 182 20.34 14.73 -0.13
CA PHE A 182 20.58 14.52 1.30
C PHE A 182 21.18 15.74 1.99
N ILE A 183 22.19 16.38 1.38
CA ILE A 183 22.78 17.61 1.92
C ILE A 183 21.72 18.72 1.98
N PHE A 184 20.91 18.86 0.92
CA PHE A 184 19.83 19.83 0.85
C PHE A 184 18.79 19.61 1.95
N ILE A 185 18.32 18.36 2.14
CA ILE A 185 17.37 18.00 3.21
C ILE A 185 17.97 18.26 4.59
N ALA A 186 19.21 17.84 4.84
CA ALA A 186 19.87 18.08 6.12
C ALA A 186 19.96 19.58 6.44
N ARG A 187 20.32 20.41 5.45
CA ARG A 187 20.33 21.88 5.60
C ARG A 187 18.93 22.44 5.82
N LEU A 188 17.94 21.95 5.09
CA LEU A 188 16.57 22.42 5.17
C LEU A 188 15.95 22.13 6.54
N PHE A 189 16.03 20.88 7.00
CA PHE A 189 15.48 20.50 8.30
C PHE A 189 16.21 21.19 9.46
N ARG A 190 17.54 21.38 9.36
CA ARG A 190 18.28 22.19 10.35
C ARG A 190 17.76 23.63 10.40
N ARG A 191 17.49 24.25 9.24
CA ARG A 191 16.88 25.60 9.20
C ARG A 191 15.47 25.62 9.78
N VAL A 192 14.65 24.62 9.46
CA VAL A 192 13.27 24.51 9.97
C VAL A 192 13.28 24.35 11.49
N TYR A 193 14.09 23.44 12.02
CA TYR A 193 14.21 23.19 13.46
C TYR A 193 14.62 24.46 14.21
N ASN A 194 15.73 25.08 13.79
CA ASN A 194 16.24 26.29 14.45
C ASN A 194 15.25 27.47 14.36
N ARG A 195 14.52 27.61 13.23
CA ARG A 195 13.52 28.68 13.07
C ARG A 195 12.30 28.47 13.96
N ILE A 196 11.87 27.23 14.13
CA ILE A 196 10.71 26.92 14.98
C ILE A 196 11.09 27.08 16.45
N GLU A 197 12.27 26.60 16.87
CA GLU A 197 12.77 26.73 18.24
C GLU A 197 12.88 28.21 18.69
N ILE A 198 13.48 29.07 17.85
CA ILE A 198 13.63 30.50 18.16
C ILE A 198 12.26 31.20 18.24
N LYS A 199 11.28 30.79 17.43
CA LYS A 199 9.96 31.45 17.38
C LYS A 199 8.98 30.94 18.44
N TYR A 200 9.14 29.69 18.89
CA TYR A 200 8.35 29.12 19.97
C TYR A 200 8.85 29.56 21.36
N ARG A 201 10.17 29.60 21.60
CA ARG A 201 10.71 30.15 22.87
C ARG A 201 10.42 31.64 23.06
N ALA A 202 10.26 32.41 21.98
CA ALA A 202 10.07 33.86 22.05
C ALA A 202 8.61 34.34 22.21
N LYS A 203 7.60 33.45 22.22
CA LYS A 203 6.19 33.88 22.10
C LYS A 203 5.17 33.22 23.03
N ILE A 204 5.61 32.42 24.00
CA ILE A 204 4.71 31.85 25.02
C ILE A 204 4.83 32.73 26.26
N HIS A 205 4.01 33.78 26.33
CA HIS A 205 3.58 34.32 27.61
C HIS A 205 2.49 33.39 28.16
N PRO A 206 2.44 33.13 29.47
CA PRO A 206 1.47 32.22 30.06
C PRO A 206 0.06 32.82 29.91
N ILE A 207 -0.74 32.26 29.00
CA ILE A 207 -2.16 32.57 28.92
C ILE A 207 -2.85 31.69 29.98
N SER A 208 -2.84 32.16 31.23
CA SER A 208 -3.52 31.54 32.35
C SER A 208 -5.03 31.83 32.27
N ILE A 209 -5.77 31.02 31.53
CA ILE A 209 -7.24 30.97 31.66
C ILE A 209 -7.58 29.72 32.45
N LYS A 210 -8.25 29.93 33.58
CA LYS A 210 -8.71 28.94 34.54
C LYS A 210 -9.32 27.70 33.84
N SER A 211 -9.00 26.55 34.44
CA SER A 211 -9.71 25.25 34.38
C SER A 211 -9.48 24.26 33.25
N VAL A 212 -8.40 24.36 32.47
CA VAL A 212 -7.87 23.16 31.78
C VAL A 212 -6.34 23.18 31.89
N LYS A 213 -5.75 22.16 32.51
CA LYS A 213 -4.33 21.82 32.35
C LYS A 213 -4.13 21.40 30.89
N ILE A 214 -4.13 22.37 29.98
CA ILE A 214 -3.95 22.16 28.55
C ILE A 214 -2.46 21.91 28.35
N LEU A 215 -2.09 20.65 28.14
CA LEU A 215 -0.80 20.17 27.63
C LEU A 215 0.41 20.96 28.12
N GLU A 216 1.13 20.43 29.12
CA GLU A 216 2.47 20.92 29.50
C GLU A 216 3.25 21.34 28.25
N GLU A 217 3.77 22.57 28.24
CA GLU A 217 4.39 23.22 27.07
C GLU A 217 5.49 22.36 26.42
N GLN A 218 6.11 21.46 27.20
CA GLN A 218 7.09 20.47 26.74
C GLN A 218 6.49 19.33 25.90
N GLN A 219 5.26 18.89 26.18
CA GLN A 219 4.61 17.80 25.47
C GLN A 219 4.28 18.18 24.02
N VAL A 220 3.82 19.42 23.81
CA VAL A 220 3.53 19.97 22.47
C VAL A 220 4.80 20.05 21.62
N TRP A 221 5.91 20.53 22.21
CA TRP A 221 7.18 20.60 21.49
C TRP A 221 7.74 19.23 21.14
N SER A 222 7.67 18.28 22.08
CA SER A 222 8.07 16.90 21.84
C SER A 222 7.28 16.29 20.69
N PHE A 223 5.96 16.48 20.66
CA PHE A 223 5.10 15.98 19.58
C PHE A 223 5.43 16.61 18.22
N ILE A 224 5.58 17.94 18.14
CA ILE A 224 5.98 18.62 16.89
C ILE A 224 7.33 18.13 16.39
N SER A 225 8.31 17.99 17.30
CA SER A 225 9.65 17.49 16.94
C SER A 225 9.63 16.03 16.48
N PHE A 226 8.74 15.22 17.06
CA PHE A 226 8.51 13.83 16.65
C PHE A 226 7.94 13.80 15.22
N ILE A 227 6.90 14.58 14.93
CA ILE A 227 6.30 14.68 13.59
C ILE A 227 7.33 15.16 12.55
N ILE A 228 8.14 16.18 12.87
CA ILE A 228 9.19 16.66 11.95
C ILE A 228 10.25 15.57 11.69
N ARG A 229 10.67 14.84 12.74
CA ARG A 229 11.63 13.73 12.60
C ARG A 229 11.05 12.58 11.78
N LEU A 230 9.79 12.23 12.03
CA LEU A 230 9.07 11.20 11.28
C LEU A 230 8.95 11.60 9.81
N MET A 231 8.54 12.84 9.53
CA MET A 231 8.45 13.36 8.16
C MET A 231 9.80 13.34 7.46
N ARG A 232 10.90 13.70 8.16
CA ARG A 232 12.27 13.60 7.61
C ARG A 232 12.62 12.16 7.26
N PHE A 233 12.33 11.23 8.17
CA PHE A 233 12.60 9.81 7.98
C PHE A 233 11.84 9.25 6.77
N VAL A 234 10.54 9.52 6.69
CA VAL A 234 9.70 9.11 5.56
C VAL A 234 10.19 9.70 4.24
N LEU A 235 10.55 10.99 4.22
CA LEU A 235 11.08 11.63 3.03
C LEU A 235 12.39 10.97 2.56
N ILE A 236 13.33 10.70 3.49
CA ILE A 236 14.58 10.00 3.17
C ILE A 236 14.29 8.61 2.62
N LEU A 237 13.36 7.87 3.24
CA LEU A 237 12.98 6.53 2.80
C LEU A 237 12.46 6.55 1.34
N ILE A 238 11.59 7.52 1.01
CA ILE A 238 11.08 7.70 -0.35
C ILE A 238 12.21 7.98 -1.34
N ILE A 239 13.14 8.87 -0.99
CA ILE A 239 14.27 9.22 -1.87
C ILE A 239 15.18 8.02 -2.10
N VAL A 240 15.50 7.27 -1.04
CA VAL A 240 16.31 6.05 -1.13
C VAL A 240 15.61 5.02 -2.02
N TYR A 241 14.30 4.86 -1.86
CA TYR A 241 13.50 3.97 -2.70
C TYR A 241 13.55 4.38 -4.18
N LEU A 242 13.33 5.66 -4.50
CA LEU A 242 13.40 6.17 -5.87
C LEU A 242 14.79 6.00 -6.48
N TYR A 243 15.83 6.27 -5.69
CA TYR A 243 17.23 6.03 -6.09
C TYR A 243 17.48 4.56 -6.39
N LEU A 244 17.09 3.66 -5.48
CA LEU A 244 17.29 2.23 -5.65
C LEU A 244 16.57 1.74 -6.92
N HIS A 245 15.31 2.14 -7.10
CA HIS A 245 14.54 1.79 -8.29
C HIS A 245 15.19 2.29 -9.59
N PHE A 246 15.65 3.54 -9.62
CA PHE A 246 16.34 4.13 -10.78
C PHE A 246 17.66 3.41 -11.10
N VAL A 247 18.47 3.11 -10.09
CA VAL A 247 19.73 2.37 -10.25
C VAL A 247 19.46 0.96 -10.77
N LEU A 248 18.46 0.26 -10.21
CA LEU A 248 18.09 -1.09 -10.65
C LEU A 248 17.58 -1.11 -12.10
N ILE A 249 16.87 -0.09 -12.58
CA ILE A 249 16.44 -0.01 -13.99
C ILE A 249 17.59 0.32 -14.94
N SER A 250 18.58 1.09 -14.46
CA SER A 250 19.73 1.53 -15.24
C SER A 250 20.62 0.36 -15.67
N PHE A 251 20.69 -0.72 -14.88
CA PHE A 251 21.43 -1.92 -15.25
C PHE A 251 20.50 -3.01 -15.81
N PRO A 252 20.76 -3.54 -17.02
CA PRO A 252 19.92 -4.54 -17.67
C PRO A 252 19.67 -5.78 -16.79
N TRP A 253 20.70 -6.27 -16.10
CA TRP A 253 20.62 -7.45 -15.24
C TRP A 253 19.79 -7.24 -13.97
N THR A 254 19.54 -6.00 -13.53
CA THR A 254 18.73 -5.70 -12.35
C THR A 254 17.29 -5.25 -12.64
N ARG A 255 16.95 -4.98 -13.92
CA ARG A 255 15.59 -4.53 -14.31
C ARG A 255 14.47 -5.43 -13.79
N PRO A 256 14.55 -6.77 -13.86
CA PRO A 256 13.48 -7.64 -13.35
C PRO A 256 13.25 -7.51 -11.84
N TYR A 257 14.29 -7.11 -11.08
CA TYR A 257 14.19 -6.92 -9.64
C TYR A 257 13.57 -5.57 -9.28
N ALA A 258 13.69 -4.54 -10.13
CA ALA A 258 13.08 -3.24 -9.89
C ALA A 258 11.55 -3.34 -9.68
N GLY A 259 10.88 -4.17 -10.49
CA GLY A 259 9.44 -4.45 -10.36
C GLY A 259 9.09 -5.28 -9.12
N LYS A 260 9.96 -6.22 -8.72
CA LYS A 260 9.75 -7.01 -7.48
C LYS A 260 9.93 -6.17 -6.22
N VAL A 261 10.88 -5.23 -6.21
CA VAL A 261 11.05 -4.30 -5.09
C VAL A 261 9.80 -3.44 -4.90
N PHE A 262 9.16 -3.00 -5.99
CA PHE A 262 7.88 -2.31 -5.93
C PHE A 262 6.81 -3.16 -5.22
N SER A 263 6.61 -4.42 -5.64
CA SER A 263 5.56 -5.26 -5.05
C SER A 263 5.81 -5.60 -3.58
N TYR A 264 7.07 -5.81 -3.17
CA TYR A 264 7.37 -6.12 -1.77
C TYR A 264 7.29 -4.93 -0.82
N VAL A 265 7.48 -3.71 -1.30
CA VAL A 265 7.48 -2.52 -0.43
C VAL A 265 6.16 -1.74 -0.53
N LEU A 266 5.71 -1.46 -1.75
CA LEU A 266 4.54 -0.60 -1.96
C LEU A 266 3.22 -1.36 -1.78
N ALA A 267 3.14 -2.65 -2.09
CA ALA A 267 1.88 -3.38 -1.93
C ALA A 267 1.44 -3.48 -0.45
N PRO A 268 2.31 -3.82 0.53
CA PRO A 268 1.96 -3.76 1.95
C PRO A 268 1.61 -2.35 2.42
N LEU A 269 2.33 -1.32 1.94
CA LEU A 269 2.02 0.06 2.26
C LEU A 269 0.65 0.48 1.73
N GLY A 270 0.31 0.06 0.50
CA GLY A 270 -0.98 0.28 -0.13
C GLY A 270 -2.10 -0.39 0.66
N MET A 271 -1.91 -1.64 1.09
CA MET A 271 -2.88 -2.33 1.95
C MET A 271 -3.07 -1.61 3.29
N ILE A 272 -2.01 -1.12 3.92
CA ILE A 272 -2.11 -0.33 5.17
C ILE A 272 -2.84 0.99 4.91
N ALA A 273 -2.50 1.70 3.84
CA ALA A 273 -3.10 2.98 3.50
C ALA A 273 -4.59 2.84 3.17
N GLU A 274 -4.95 1.83 2.37
CA GLU A 274 -6.34 1.49 2.06
C GLU A 274 -7.11 1.11 3.33
N GLY A 275 -6.50 0.29 4.21
CA GLY A 275 -7.06 -0.02 5.52
C GLY A 275 -7.34 1.24 6.35
N ILE A 276 -6.39 2.17 6.43
CA ILE A 276 -6.59 3.44 7.15
C ILE A 276 -7.70 4.27 6.53
N ILE A 277 -7.72 4.42 5.19
CA ILE A 277 -8.72 5.24 4.48
C ILE A 277 -10.13 4.66 4.69
N LYS A 278 -10.26 3.34 4.63
CA LYS A 278 -11.52 2.63 4.85
C LYS A 278 -12.08 2.82 6.27
N GLU A 279 -11.21 3.03 7.25
CA GLU A 279 -11.61 3.27 8.66
C GLU A 279 -11.93 4.75 8.97
N ILE A 280 -11.60 5.70 8.08
CA ILE A 280 -11.89 7.13 8.30
C ILE A 280 -13.39 7.39 8.58
N PRO A 281 -14.36 6.83 7.83
CA PRO A 281 -15.77 7.03 8.11
C PRO A 281 -16.19 6.55 9.51
N ASN A 282 -15.65 5.42 9.96
CA ASN A 282 -15.93 4.84 11.28
C ASN A 282 -15.41 5.74 12.40
N LEU A 283 -14.19 6.26 12.27
CA LEU A 283 -13.61 7.22 13.22
C LEU A 283 -14.41 8.53 13.26
N LEU A 284 -14.90 9.00 12.11
CA LEU A 284 -15.77 10.17 12.03
C LEU A 284 -17.09 9.92 12.74
N PHE A 285 -17.71 8.76 12.54
CA PHE A 285 -18.92 8.37 13.28
C PHE A 285 -18.68 8.38 14.80
N ILE A 286 -17.58 7.78 15.27
CA ILE A 286 -17.21 7.81 16.70
C ILE A 286 -17.04 9.25 17.19
N ALA A 287 -16.36 10.11 16.43
CA ALA A 287 -16.18 11.51 16.80
C ALA A 287 -17.51 12.26 16.91
N VAL A 288 -18.42 12.05 15.95
CA VAL A 288 -19.78 12.60 15.99
C VAL A 288 -20.57 12.06 17.18
N LEU A 289 -20.50 10.76 17.45
CA LEU A 289 -21.14 10.13 18.60
C LEU A 289 -20.64 10.74 19.91
N ILE A 290 -19.33 10.92 20.09
CA ILE A 290 -18.75 11.57 21.29
C ILE A 290 -19.30 12.99 21.46
N VAL A 291 -19.40 13.75 20.37
CA VAL A 291 -19.96 15.12 20.41
C VAL A 291 -21.43 15.09 20.83
N ILE A 292 -22.23 14.20 20.24
CA ILE A 292 -23.66 14.04 20.56
C ILE A 292 -23.84 13.61 22.02
N THR A 293 -23.11 12.59 22.47
CA THR A 293 -23.16 12.10 23.85
C THR A 293 -22.75 13.20 24.84
N ARG A 294 -21.70 13.97 24.55
CA ARG A 294 -21.32 15.12 25.39
C ARG A 294 -22.41 16.18 25.46
N LEU A 295 -23.04 16.51 24.34
CA LEU A 295 -24.11 17.50 24.31
C LEU A 295 -25.31 17.02 25.12
N PHE A 296 -25.66 15.74 24.99
CA PHE A 296 -26.74 15.12 25.73
C PHE A 296 -26.46 15.09 27.24
N LEU A 297 -25.27 14.66 27.67
CA LEU A 297 -24.88 14.67 29.08
C LEU A 297 -24.88 16.09 29.66
N LYS A 298 -24.38 17.08 28.91
CA LYS A 298 -24.43 18.49 29.34
C LYS A 298 -25.87 18.96 29.54
N PHE A 299 -26.78 18.58 28.65
CA PHE A 299 -28.20 18.90 28.77
C PHE A 299 -28.82 18.22 30.01
N MET A 300 -28.56 16.92 30.22
CA MET A 300 -29.05 16.19 31.39
C MET A 300 -28.58 16.81 32.71
N HIS A 301 -27.29 17.07 32.84
CA HIS A 301 -26.73 17.70 34.05
C HIS A 301 -27.34 19.08 34.32
N MET A 302 -27.58 19.87 33.26
CA MET A 302 -28.23 21.17 33.39
C MET A 302 -29.69 21.01 33.86
N PHE A 303 -30.42 20.07 33.29
CA PHE A 303 -31.81 19.80 33.63
C PHE A 303 -31.97 19.30 35.08
N PHE A 304 -31.19 18.30 35.49
CA PHE A 304 -31.25 17.80 36.88
C PHE A 304 -30.73 18.81 37.89
N GLY A 305 -29.76 19.66 37.51
CA GLY A 305 -29.34 20.79 38.33
C GLY A 305 -30.48 21.78 38.60
N GLN A 306 -31.37 22.03 37.64
CA GLN A 306 -32.55 22.90 37.83
C GLN A 306 -33.63 22.27 38.72
N ILE A 307 -33.76 20.94 38.71
CA ILE A 307 -34.67 20.21 39.61
C ILE A 307 -34.10 20.25 41.04
N GLU A 308 -32.79 20.04 41.21
CA GLU A 308 -32.13 20.11 42.51
C GLU A 308 -32.31 21.49 43.16
N GLN A 309 -32.23 22.57 42.38
CA GLN A 309 -32.41 23.95 42.85
C GLN A 309 -33.88 24.31 43.13
N GLY A 310 -34.82 23.42 42.82
CA GLY A 310 -36.26 23.61 43.09
C GLY A 310 -36.98 24.58 42.16
N THR A 311 -36.32 25.04 41.11
CA THR A 311 -36.87 25.89 40.04
C THR A 311 -37.93 25.17 39.20
N ILE A 312 -37.77 23.86 39.02
CA ILE A 312 -38.73 22.99 38.31
C ILE A 312 -39.22 21.96 39.32
N LYS A 313 -40.51 22.04 39.68
CA LYS A 313 -41.15 21.09 40.61
C LYS A 313 -42.02 20.12 39.83
N PHE A 314 -41.80 18.83 40.04
CA PHE A 314 -42.67 17.76 39.55
C PHE A 314 -43.46 17.18 40.71
N GLN A 315 -44.76 16.93 40.54
CA GLN A 315 -45.63 16.41 41.60
C GLN A 315 -45.20 15.05 42.16
N ALA A 316 -44.46 14.24 41.39
CA ALA A 316 -44.05 12.88 41.76
C ALA A 316 -42.52 12.67 41.81
N PHE A 317 -41.71 13.74 41.79
CA PHE A 317 -40.24 13.62 41.84
C PHE A 317 -39.65 14.55 42.89
N TYR A 318 -39.03 13.96 43.92
CA TYR A 318 -38.40 14.68 45.02
C TYR A 318 -37.04 15.26 44.59
N GLN A 319 -36.73 16.48 45.05
CA GLN A 319 -35.50 17.19 44.70
C GLN A 319 -34.22 16.42 45.06
N GLU A 320 -34.27 15.70 46.18
CA GLU A 320 -33.20 14.84 46.68
C GLU A 320 -32.84 13.67 45.74
N TRP A 321 -33.75 13.27 44.84
CA TRP A 321 -33.49 12.21 43.85
C TRP A 321 -32.79 12.73 42.60
N ALA A 322 -32.68 14.05 42.40
CA ALA A 322 -32.09 14.63 41.19
C ALA A 322 -30.63 14.20 41.00
N LYS A 323 -29.79 14.31 42.05
CA LYS A 323 -28.38 13.95 42.02
C LYS A 323 -28.13 12.44 41.80
N PRO A 324 -28.77 11.52 42.56
CA PRO A 324 -28.64 10.09 42.32
C PRO A 324 -29.09 9.68 40.90
N THR A 325 -30.22 10.21 40.45
CA THR A 325 -30.79 9.90 39.12
C THR A 325 -29.88 10.40 37.99
N ASP A 326 -29.34 11.62 38.10
CA ASP A 326 -28.40 12.18 37.13
C ASP A 326 -27.14 11.31 36.98
N ARG A 327 -26.56 10.85 38.09
CA ARG A 327 -25.40 9.96 38.08
C ARG A 327 -25.72 8.60 37.44
N LEU A 328 -26.86 8.00 37.81
CA LEU A 328 -27.29 6.71 37.26
C LEU A 328 -27.47 6.79 35.74
N LEU A 329 -28.17 7.82 35.28
CA LEU A 329 -28.40 8.05 33.85
C LEU A 329 -27.11 8.38 33.11
N THR A 330 -26.18 9.12 33.72
CA THR A 330 -24.87 9.39 33.13
C THR A 330 -24.09 8.11 32.86
N ILE A 331 -24.03 7.20 33.84
CA ILE A 331 -23.39 5.88 33.67
C ILE A 331 -24.08 5.10 32.56
N LEU A 332 -25.42 5.08 32.55
CA LEU A 332 -26.21 4.38 31.54
C LEU A 332 -25.96 4.92 30.13
N VAL A 333 -25.95 6.24 29.95
CA VAL A 333 -25.69 6.91 28.67
C VAL A 333 -24.28 6.63 28.19
N ILE A 334 -23.28 6.68 29.07
CA ILE A 334 -21.89 6.35 28.71
C ILE A 334 -21.77 4.89 28.30
N ALA A 335 -22.39 3.97 29.05
CA ALA A 335 -22.40 2.55 28.72
C ALA A 335 -23.09 2.30 27.36
N PHE A 336 -24.24 2.92 27.11
CA PHE A 336 -24.95 2.83 25.84
C PHE A 336 -24.11 3.39 24.69
N ALA A 337 -23.50 4.56 24.86
CA ALA A 337 -22.61 5.14 23.87
C ALA A 337 -21.40 4.22 23.56
N ALA A 338 -20.84 3.56 24.58
CA ALA A 338 -19.76 2.59 24.38
C ALA A 338 -20.22 1.37 23.56
N VAL A 339 -21.43 0.85 23.82
CA VAL A 339 -22.02 -0.25 23.03
C VAL A 339 -22.28 0.17 21.58
N VAL A 340 -22.80 1.38 21.35
CA VAL A 340 -23.04 1.91 20.01
C VAL A 340 -21.74 2.20 19.28
N ALA A 341 -20.70 2.66 19.97
CA ALA A 341 -19.38 2.90 19.39
C ALA A 341 -18.66 1.60 19.02
N PHE A 342 -18.95 0.50 19.73
CA PHE A 342 -18.20 -0.75 19.65
C PHE A 342 -17.97 -1.27 18.22
N PRO A 343 -18.99 -1.38 17.34
CA PRO A 343 -18.80 -1.91 16.00
C PRO A 343 -17.89 -1.04 15.13
N TYR A 344 -17.84 0.27 15.40
CA TYR A 344 -17.08 1.25 14.64
C TYR A 344 -15.63 1.39 15.12
N ILE A 345 -15.24 0.74 16.21
CA ILE A 345 -13.85 0.73 16.66
C ILE A 345 -13.03 -0.14 15.68
N PRO A 346 -11.95 0.37 15.07
CA PRO A 346 -11.12 -0.42 14.18
C PRO A 346 -10.64 -1.72 14.86
N GLY A 347 -10.92 -2.86 14.23
CA GLY A 347 -10.57 -4.18 14.76
C GLY A 347 -11.58 -4.81 15.72
N SER A 348 -12.74 -4.18 15.95
CA SER A 348 -13.87 -4.72 16.74
C SER A 348 -14.35 -6.09 16.23
N GLU A 349 -14.25 -6.32 14.93
CA GLU A 349 -14.63 -7.58 14.28
C GLU A 349 -13.64 -8.72 14.51
N SER A 350 -12.44 -8.42 15.00
CA SER A 350 -11.40 -9.43 15.22
C SER A 350 -11.78 -10.40 16.35
N PRO A 351 -11.47 -11.71 16.22
CA PRO A 351 -11.74 -12.70 17.27
C PRO A 351 -11.12 -12.34 18.62
N ALA A 352 -9.91 -11.76 18.60
CA ALA A 352 -9.22 -11.33 19.81
C ALA A 352 -9.97 -10.23 20.55
N PHE A 353 -10.44 -9.20 19.84
CA PHE A 353 -11.16 -8.09 20.45
C PHE A 353 -12.51 -8.53 21.02
N LYS A 354 -13.24 -9.38 20.29
CA LYS A 354 -14.49 -10.00 20.77
C LYS A 354 -14.25 -10.81 22.04
N GLY A 355 -13.20 -11.63 22.07
CA GLY A 355 -12.83 -12.43 23.24
C GLY A 355 -12.55 -11.58 24.49
N VAL A 356 -11.73 -10.53 24.35
CA VAL A 356 -11.42 -9.60 25.45
C VAL A 356 -12.68 -8.88 25.95
N SER A 357 -13.56 -8.47 25.04
CA SER A 357 -14.79 -7.74 25.40
C SER A 357 -15.78 -8.62 26.16
N ILE A 358 -15.96 -9.87 25.72
CA ILE A 358 -16.77 -10.86 26.42
C ILE A 358 -16.19 -11.13 27.82
N PHE A 359 -14.87 -11.30 27.92
CA PHE A 359 -14.20 -11.52 29.20
C PHE A 359 -14.40 -10.37 30.18
N ILE A 360 -14.26 -9.11 29.73
CA ILE A 360 -14.56 -7.92 30.56
C ILE A 360 -16.02 -7.92 31.01
N GLY A 361 -16.97 -8.28 30.13
CA GLY A 361 -18.38 -8.40 30.48
C GLY A 361 -18.64 -9.44 31.56
N ILE A 362 -17.99 -10.61 31.49
CA ILE A 362 -18.08 -11.66 32.50
C ILE A 362 -17.51 -11.18 33.83
N LEU A 363 -16.33 -10.54 33.83
CA LEU A 363 -15.72 -9.98 35.03
C LEU A 363 -16.62 -8.95 35.72
N PHE A 364 -17.25 -8.07 34.94
CA PHE A 364 -18.18 -7.08 35.46
C PHE A 364 -19.44 -7.73 36.05
N SER A 365 -20.00 -8.75 35.38
CA SER A 365 -21.16 -9.50 35.87
C SER A 365 -20.89 -10.17 37.22
N LEU A 366 -19.75 -10.86 37.34
CA LEU A 366 -19.33 -11.52 38.59
C LEU A 366 -19.07 -10.51 39.72
N GLY A 367 -18.42 -9.37 39.41
CA GLY A 367 -18.18 -8.31 40.40
C GLY A 367 -19.46 -7.60 40.87
N SER A 368 -20.47 -7.50 39.99
CA SER A 368 -21.72 -6.78 40.27
C SER A 368 -22.64 -7.53 41.24
N GLN A 369 -22.54 -8.86 41.34
CA GLN A 369 -23.39 -9.65 42.24
C GLN A 369 -23.30 -9.19 43.70
N SER A 370 -22.09 -8.90 44.20
CA SER A 370 -21.90 -8.42 45.58
C SER A 370 -22.48 -7.02 45.79
N ALA A 371 -22.30 -6.11 44.83
CA ALA A 371 -22.84 -4.76 44.91
C ALA A 371 -24.38 -4.76 44.91
N ILE A 372 -25.00 -5.59 44.07
CA ILE A 372 -26.46 -5.75 44.01
C ILE A 372 -26.99 -6.34 45.32
N ALA A 373 -26.34 -7.37 45.86
CA ALA A 373 -26.72 -7.97 47.14
C ALA A 373 -26.69 -6.94 48.29
N ASN A 374 -25.63 -6.14 48.36
CA ASN A 374 -25.49 -5.07 49.36
C ASN A 374 -26.56 -3.97 49.19
N PHE A 375 -26.89 -3.60 47.95
CA PHE A 375 -27.94 -2.62 47.68
C PHE A 375 -29.33 -3.12 48.08
N ILE A 376 -29.68 -4.36 47.73
CA ILE A 376 -30.95 -4.99 48.11
C ILE A 376 -31.06 -5.08 49.65
N ALA A 377 -29.99 -5.51 50.31
CA ALA A 377 -29.95 -5.56 51.78
C ALA A 377 -30.21 -4.17 52.40
N GLY A 378 -29.62 -3.11 51.84
CA GLY A 378 -29.85 -1.73 52.28
C GLY A 378 -31.31 -1.26 52.10
N ILE A 379 -31.95 -1.59 50.97
CA ILE A 379 -33.37 -1.30 50.77
C ILE A 379 -34.23 -2.06 51.78
N ILE A 380 -34.00 -3.35 51.98
CA ILE A 380 -34.78 -4.17 52.92
C ILE A 380 -34.71 -3.61 54.35
N VAL A 381 -33.55 -3.08 54.77
CA VAL A 381 -33.39 -2.46 56.10
C VAL A 381 -34.15 -1.14 56.23
N ASN A 382 -34.25 -0.34 55.17
CA ASN A 382 -34.96 0.95 55.20
C ASN A 382 -36.49 0.84 55.13
N TYR A 383 -37.03 -0.28 54.61
CA TYR A 383 -38.47 -0.48 54.41
C TYR A 383 -39.11 -1.48 55.40
N ARG A 384 -38.36 -1.93 56.40
CA ARG A 384 -38.86 -2.75 57.50
C ARG A 384 -39.12 -1.87 58.72
#